data_AF-A0A1F9PC78-F1
#
_entry.id   AF-A0A1F9PC78-F1
#
_cell.length_a   1.000
_cell.length_b   1.000
_cell.length_c   1.000
_cell.angle_alpha   90.00
_cell.angle_beta   90.00
_cell.angle_gamma   90.00
#
_symmetry.space_group_name_H-M   'P 1'
#
loop_
_entity.id
_entity.type
_entity.pdbx_description
1 polymer ?
#
loop_
_entity_poly.entity_id
_entity_poly.type
_entity_poly.pdbx_seq_one_letter_code
_entity_poly.pdbx_strand_id
1 'polypeptide(L)'
;MNSHNPVPFDFIPFSNSNPQTRTVDEWEAVGDLVSGSIDFFLTPLTPIHIVGKQERKGNKEDYKITMSHFNRAGHTPVIPATTLKGAIRAFFEAAFNCWVSQATEEFPAEKKSRHWGFAAFGKKDKDKRLHFGPAIPKRLHPVVKDDRIDLASFLFGNVIEPESKEACQDLAFSSRLIFEDLIVDPQDLDINSLRLPDVPGGAFMGGPKPNISNWWYFKPLGIAERKTEKHSVTEFIGGEYRGRKFYFHQHPEKITAWYDNENNWDHTTKKKGRLVNNYYTYPVEIIPRDKQINGKIFFNHIPEKILNLFLSVLQPGGKIRHKIGYGQAFGLGSIDLAIEKVTITDSRQIIPIFQEHHFAPIVSKGLAGQKEYIDNQALLWITRILSFDSLLDDKAYILSYPPYSKGFFQTPVPIDMVRRIQKENPGCTTDVIAEKLFPIKKTIDFRVYQEKSLLGDRILNRWK
;
A
#
# COMPACT_ATOMS: atom_id res chain seq x y z
N MET A 1 8.01 28.84 10.86
CA MET A 1 8.48 27.43 10.78
C MET A 1 8.34 26.98 9.33
N ASN A 2 9.40 26.48 8.70
CA ASN A 2 9.35 26.02 7.31
C ASN A 2 8.25 24.95 7.17
N SER A 3 7.17 25.29 6.49
CA SER A 3 6.08 24.38 6.22
C SER A 3 6.51 23.28 5.24
N HIS A 4 5.96 22.08 5.35
CA HIS A 4 6.21 20.97 4.42
C HIS A 4 4.91 20.29 4.05
N ASN A 5 4.93 19.61 2.90
CA ASN A 5 3.79 18.84 2.43
C ASN A 5 3.67 17.51 3.18
N PRO A 6 2.45 17.06 3.48
CA PRO A 6 2.18 15.67 3.86
C PRO A 6 2.69 14.69 2.80
N VAL A 7 2.94 13.44 3.21
CA VAL A 7 3.34 12.38 2.26
C VAL A 7 2.13 11.74 1.56
N PRO A 8 2.30 11.10 0.38
CA PRO A 8 1.17 10.66 -0.45
C PRO A 8 0.49 9.36 0.00
N PHE A 9 0.80 8.86 1.20
CA PHE A 9 0.22 7.63 1.75
C PHE A 9 0.08 7.72 3.25
N ASP A 10 -0.75 6.84 3.81
CA ASP A 10 -0.80 6.54 5.24
C ASP A 10 -0.97 5.04 5.43
N PHE A 11 -1.06 4.60 6.68
CA PHE A 11 -1.22 3.22 7.07
C PHE A 11 -2.57 3.01 7.74
N ILE A 12 -3.29 1.98 7.32
CA ILE A 12 -4.37 1.41 8.11
C ILE A 12 -3.72 0.56 9.20
N PRO A 13 -3.79 0.95 10.49
CA PRO A 13 -3.13 0.23 11.56
C PRO A 13 -3.62 -1.21 11.65
N PHE A 14 -2.72 -2.13 11.98
CA PHE A 14 -3.10 -3.49 12.31
C PHE A 14 -3.93 -3.52 13.59
N SER A 15 -5.04 -4.29 13.58
CA SER A 15 -5.81 -4.54 14.80
C SER A 15 -4.95 -5.21 15.86
N ASN A 16 -5.23 -4.89 17.13
CA ASN A 16 -4.62 -5.59 18.26
C ASN A 16 -5.24 -6.97 18.50
N SER A 17 -6.42 -7.26 17.93
CA SER A 17 -7.07 -8.56 18.01
C SER A 17 -6.54 -9.53 16.95
N ASN A 18 -6.64 -10.83 17.24
CA ASN A 18 -6.39 -11.86 16.23
C ASN A 18 -7.47 -11.81 15.13
N PRO A 19 -7.12 -12.14 13.88
CA PRO A 19 -8.10 -12.40 12.83
C PRO A 19 -9.09 -13.48 13.23
N GLN A 20 -10.33 -13.34 12.78
CA GLN A 20 -11.32 -14.40 12.92
C GLN A 20 -10.97 -15.54 11.97
N THR A 21 -10.75 -16.72 12.52
CA THR A 21 -10.51 -17.94 11.74
C THR A 21 -11.65 -18.93 11.96
N ARG A 22 -12.00 -19.66 10.91
CA ARG A 22 -12.98 -20.75 10.92
C ARG A 22 -12.51 -21.87 10.00
N THR A 23 -13.01 -23.09 10.22
CA THR A 23 -12.85 -24.15 9.22
C THR A 23 -13.63 -23.79 7.95
N VAL A 24 -13.36 -24.49 6.85
CA VAL A 24 -14.12 -24.29 5.60
C VAL A 24 -15.62 -24.53 5.83
N ASP A 25 -15.98 -25.62 6.49
CA ASP A 25 -17.38 -25.96 6.79
C ASP A 25 -18.06 -24.91 7.67
N GLU A 26 -17.35 -24.38 8.67
CA GLU A 26 -17.86 -23.31 9.52
C GLU A 26 -18.05 -21.99 8.75
N TRP A 27 -17.19 -21.69 7.77
CA TRP A 27 -17.39 -20.55 6.87
C TRP A 27 -18.58 -20.80 5.96
N GLU A 28 -18.73 -21.99 5.41
CA GLU A 28 -19.82 -22.35 4.51
C GLU A 28 -21.19 -22.34 5.21
N ALA A 29 -21.23 -22.70 6.50
CA ALA A 29 -22.45 -22.74 7.31
C ALA A 29 -23.06 -21.36 7.65
N VAL A 30 -22.42 -20.24 7.30
CA VAL A 30 -22.92 -18.90 7.69
C VAL A 30 -24.11 -18.42 6.85
N GLY A 31 -24.41 -19.09 5.74
CA GLY A 31 -25.54 -18.78 4.85
C GLY A 31 -25.63 -19.75 3.67
N ASP A 32 -26.61 -19.55 2.78
CA ASP A 32 -26.74 -20.39 1.60
C ASP A 32 -25.59 -20.20 0.62
N LEU A 33 -25.12 -21.30 0.03
CA LEU A 33 -23.97 -21.33 -0.85
C LEU A 33 -24.37 -21.04 -2.29
N VAL A 34 -23.80 -19.96 -2.82
CA VAL A 34 -24.07 -19.45 -4.16
C VAL A 34 -22.82 -19.47 -5.04
N SER A 35 -23.03 -19.69 -6.32
CA SER A 35 -22.02 -19.52 -7.37
C SER A 35 -22.55 -18.55 -8.42
N GLY A 36 -21.68 -18.04 -9.30
CA GLY A 36 -22.12 -17.15 -10.37
C GLY A 36 -21.07 -16.16 -10.85
N SER A 37 -21.52 -15.01 -11.34
CA SER A 37 -20.66 -13.95 -11.89
C SER A 37 -21.12 -12.55 -11.52
N ILE A 38 -20.17 -11.62 -11.51
CA ILE A 38 -20.36 -10.19 -11.30
C ILE A 38 -19.80 -9.49 -12.54
N ASP A 39 -20.68 -8.86 -13.31
CA ASP A 39 -20.33 -7.96 -14.41
C ASP A 39 -20.16 -6.55 -13.86
N PHE A 40 -19.09 -5.86 -14.27
CA PHE A 40 -18.79 -4.52 -13.78
C PHE A 40 -18.09 -3.66 -14.83
N PHE A 41 -18.22 -2.34 -14.67
CA PHE A 41 -17.40 -1.36 -15.36
C PHE A 41 -16.31 -0.82 -14.43
N LEU A 42 -15.08 -0.75 -14.92
CA LEU A 42 -14.00 0.02 -14.31
C LEU A 42 -13.92 1.38 -15.02
N THR A 43 -13.95 2.46 -14.25
CA THR A 43 -13.75 3.83 -14.77
C THR A 43 -12.55 4.50 -14.09
N PRO A 44 -11.51 4.89 -14.85
CA PRO A 44 -10.42 5.71 -14.34
C PRO A 44 -10.92 7.09 -13.93
N LEU A 45 -10.76 7.43 -12.65
CA LEU A 45 -11.01 8.79 -12.14
C LEU A 45 -9.75 9.67 -12.24
N THR A 46 -8.60 9.02 -12.28
CA THR A 46 -7.30 9.60 -12.63
C THR A 46 -6.62 8.64 -13.61
N PRO A 47 -5.70 9.11 -14.48
CA PRO A 47 -4.98 8.25 -15.41
C PRO A 47 -4.43 6.97 -14.77
N ILE A 48 -4.58 5.84 -15.47
CA ILE A 48 -4.05 4.54 -15.02
C ILE A 48 -2.84 4.18 -15.87
N HIS A 49 -1.74 3.81 -15.22
CA HIS A 49 -0.62 3.14 -15.87
C HIS A 49 -0.39 1.78 -15.21
N ILE A 50 -0.51 0.70 -15.99
CA ILE A 50 -0.04 -0.63 -15.56
C ILE A 50 1.29 -0.87 -16.29
N VAL A 51 2.37 -1.05 -15.54
CA VAL A 51 3.71 -1.16 -16.11
C VAL A 51 3.83 -2.46 -16.91
N GLY A 52 4.12 -2.32 -18.20
CA GLY A 52 4.58 -3.40 -19.07
C GLY A 52 6.09 -3.28 -19.30
N LYS A 53 6.46 -3.10 -20.56
CA LYS A 53 7.87 -2.92 -20.95
C LYS A 53 8.34 -1.50 -20.61
N GLN A 54 9.50 -1.40 -19.96
CA GLN A 54 10.20 -0.13 -19.77
C GLN A 54 11.47 -0.09 -20.61
N GLU A 55 11.60 0.95 -21.42
CA GLU A 55 12.84 1.24 -22.14
C GLU A 55 13.78 2.00 -21.21
N ARG A 56 15.05 1.61 -21.22
CA ARG A 56 16.07 2.14 -20.32
C ARG A 56 17.32 2.50 -21.09
N LYS A 57 17.96 3.60 -20.70
CA LYS A 57 19.25 4.06 -21.24
C LYS A 57 20.22 4.29 -20.10
N GLY A 58 21.47 3.87 -20.26
CA GLY A 58 22.52 3.99 -19.25
C GLY A 58 22.96 2.63 -18.69
N ASN A 59 23.87 2.66 -17.71
CA ASN A 59 24.36 1.46 -17.04
C ASN A 59 23.53 1.17 -15.77
N LYS A 60 23.78 0.04 -15.10
CA LYS A 60 23.02 -0.34 -13.89
C LYS A 60 23.07 0.68 -12.74
N GLU A 61 24.11 1.52 -12.66
CA GLU A 61 24.29 2.50 -11.60
C GLU A 61 23.63 3.86 -11.88
N ASP A 62 23.28 4.14 -13.14
CA ASP A 62 22.78 5.46 -13.58
C ASP A 62 21.68 5.41 -14.63
N TYR A 63 21.08 4.24 -14.89
CA TYR A 63 20.07 4.11 -15.94
C TYR A 63 18.88 5.04 -15.69
N LYS A 64 18.29 5.50 -16.78
CA LYS A 64 17.05 6.29 -16.81
C LYS A 64 16.03 5.56 -17.66
N ILE A 65 14.78 5.58 -17.23
CA ILE A 65 13.65 5.15 -18.05
C ILE A 65 13.47 6.20 -19.15
N THR A 66 13.42 5.76 -20.41
CA THR A 66 13.12 6.66 -21.54
C THR A 66 11.66 6.59 -21.95
N MET A 67 11.00 5.46 -21.68
CA MET A 67 9.60 5.22 -21.98
C MET A 67 9.07 4.09 -21.09
N SER A 68 7.84 4.23 -20.59
CA SER A 68 7.13 3.15 -19.89
C SER A 68 5.84 2.81 -20.63
N HIS A 69 5.85 1.65 -21.29
CA HIS A 69 4.71 1.12 -22.04
C HIS A 69 3.68 0.47 -21.12
N PHE A 70 2.42 0.55 -21.49
CA PHE A 70 1.32 -0.13 -20.81
C PHE A 70 1.48 -1.65 -20.92
N ASN A 71 1.02 -2.37 -19.90
CA ASN A 71 1.07 -3.82 -19.87
C ASN A 71 0.25 -4.45 -21.00
N ARG A 72 0.79 -5.48 -21.63
CA ARG A 72 0.18 -6.15 -22.78
C ARG A 72 0.25 -7.66 -22.64
N ALA A 73 -0.83 -8.34 -23.01
CA ALA A 73 -0.84 -9.78 -23.27
C ALA A 73 -0.73 -9.98 -24.79
N GLY A 74 0.47 -10.36 -25.26
CA GLY A 74 0.80 -10.29 -26.69
C GLY A 74 0.79 -8.84 -27.17
N HIS A 75 -0.10 -8.50 -28.10
CA HIS A 75 -0.26 -7.14 -28.62
C HIS A 75 -1.40 -6.36 -27.96
N THR A 76 -2.22 -7.01 -27.15
CA THR A 76 -3.42 -6.42 -26.55
C THR A 76 -3.08 -5.77 -25.21
N PRO A 77 -3.35 -4.47 -25.04
CA PRO A 77 -3.22 -3.82 -23.74
C PRO A 77 -4.21 -4.40 -22.72
N VAL A 78 -3.72 -4.71 -21.53
CA VAL A 78 -4.53 -5.35 -20.47
C VAL A 78 -4.19 -4.82 -19.09
N ILE A 79 -5.22 -4.69 -18.25
CA ILE A 79 -5.05 -4.63 -16.79
C ILE A 79 -5.13 -6.08 -16.31
N PRO A 80 -4.03 -6.68 -15.80
CA PRO A 80 -4.05 -8.05 -15.32
C PRO A 80 -5.05 -8.23 -14.18
N ALA A 81 -5.74 -9.37 -14.18
CA ALA A 81 -6.63 -9.83 -13.12
C ALA A 81 -5.98 -9.71 -11.74
N THR A 82 -4.68 -10.02 -11.65
CA THR A 82 -3.88 -9.95 -10.41
C THR A 82 -3.77 -8.53 -9.86
N THR A 83 -3.78 -7.50 -10.71
CA THR A 83 -3.72 -6.10 -10.29
C THR A 83 -4.98 -5.72 -9.53
N LEU A 84 -6.15 -5.99 -10.11
CA LEU A 84 -7.43 -5.68 -9.48
C LEU A 84 -7.67 -6.59 -8.27
N LYS A 85 -7.44 -7.90 -8.40
CA LYS A 85 -7.58 -8.86 -7.30
C LYS A 85 -6.71 -8.47 -6.10
N GLY A 86 -5.45 -8.07 -6.33
CA GLY A 86 -4.53 -7.67 -5.26
C GLY A 86 -4.99 -6.41 -4.54
N ALA A 87 -5.45 -5.38 -5.27
CA ALA A 87 -5.95 -4.15 -4.67
C ALA A 87 -7.22 -4.39 -3.84
N ILE A 88 -8.18 -5.15 -4.38
CA ILE A 88 -9.42 -5.51 -3.71
C ILE A 88 -9.14 -6.41 -2.49
N ARG A 89 -8.23 -7.38 -2.59
CA ARG A 89 -7.80 -8.20 -1.46
C ARG A 89 -7.17 -7.36 -0.36
N ALA A 90 -6.28 -6.42 -0.68
CA ALA A 90 -5.64 -5.58 0.32
C ALA A 90 -6.67 -4.72 1.10
N PHE A 91 -7.67 -4.18 0.40
CA PHE A 91 -8.79 -3.48 1.04
C PHE A 91 -9.58 -4.44 1.93
N PHE A 92 -9.96 -5.61 1.41
CA PHE A 92 -10.72 -6.62 2.12
C PHE A 92 -10.00 -7.06 3.41
N GLU A 93 -8.70 -7.35 3.32
CA GLU A 93 -7.90 -7.75 4.48
C GLU A 93 -7.83 -6.68 5.56
N ALA A 94 -7.79 -5.40 5.15
CA ALA A 94 -7.81 -4.28 6.07
C ALA A 94 -9.19 -4.13 6.74
N ALA A 95 -10.26 -4.14 5.95
CA ALA A 95 -11.63 -3.90 6.41
C ALA A 95 -12.15 -4.97 7.37
N PHE A 96 -11.67 -6.21 7.24
CA PHE A 96 -12.17 -7.37 7.99
C PHE A 96 -11.12 -8.03 8.89
N ASN A 97 -10.07 -7.29 9.29
CA ASN A 97 -8.98 -7.75 10.16
C ASN A 97 -8.46 -9.16 9.81
N CYS A 98 -8.07 -9.36 8.55
CA CYS A 98 -7.53 -10.64 8.08
C CYS A 98 -6.00 -10.69 8.24
N TRP A 99 -5.41 -11.84 7.94
CA TRP A 99 -3.97 -12.02 7.76
C TRP A 99 -3.40 -11.11 6.66
N VAL A 100 -2.08 -11.01 6.63
CA VAL A 100 -1.35 -10.32 5.57
C VAL A 100 -0.85 -11.36 4.58
N SER A 101 -1.47 -11.41 3.39
CA SER A 101 -1.15 -12.41 2.36
C SER A 101 0.12 -12.14 1.58
N GLN A 102 0.55 -10.89 1.50
CA GLN A 102 1.80 -10.51 0.86
C GLN A 102 2.56 -9.55 1.76
N ALA A 103 3.75 -9.98 2.13
CA ALA A 103 4.75 -9.14 2.79
C ALA A 103 5.87 -8.89 1.79
N THR A 104 6.49 -7.71 1.84
CA THR A 104 7.83 -7.59 1.27
C THR A 104 8.74 -8.47 2.12
N GLU A 105 9.10 -9.62 1.56
CA GLU A 105 10.05 -10.54 2.18
C GLU A 105 11.38 -9.83 2.37
N GLU A 106 11.91 -9.99 3.58
CA GLU A 106 13.30 -9.83 3.98
C GLU A 106 14.08 -8.63 3.39
N PHE A 107 14.58 -7.76 4.26
CA PHE A 107 15.66 -6.85 3.88
C PHE A 107 17.01 -7.55 4.09
N PRO A 108 17.68 -8.08 3.04
CA PRO A 108 19.01 -8.67 3.21
C PRO A 108 19.99 -7.59 3.68
N ALA A 109 20.64 -7.83 4.82
CA ALA A 109 21.74 -6.99 5.29
C ALA A 109 23.08 -7.72 5.13
N GLU A 110 24.04 -7.06 4.47
CA GLU A 110 25.44 -7.47 4.56
C GLU A 110 26.03 -7.02 5.89
N LYS A 111 26.68 -7.95 6.61
CA LYS A 111 27.28 -7.79 7.94
C LYS A 111 28.25 -6.59 8.11
N LYS A 112 28.68 -5.97 7.00
CA LYS A 112 29.61 -4.84 6.99
C LYS A 112 28.92 -3.47 6.82
N SER A 113 27.60 -3.41 6.64
CA SER A 113 26.88 -2.15 6.56
C SER A 113 26.61 -1.59 7.96
N ARG A 114 27.06 -0.35 8.21
CA ARG A 114 27.17 0.28 9.53
C ARG A 114 25.84 0.89 10.04
N HIS A 115 24.68 0.26 9.80
CA HIS A 115 23.37 0.84 10.16
C HIS A 115 22.32 -0.22 10.49
N TRP A 116 21.67 -0.09 11.65
CA TRP A 116 20.60 -0.92 12.18
C TRP A 116 19.32 -0.07 12.37
N GLY A 117 18.56 0.18 11.31
CA GLY A 117 17.33 0.97 11.40
C GLY A 117 16.13 0.27 12.05
N PHE A 118 16.23 -1.02 12.39
CA PHE A 118 15.11 -1.83 12.88
C PHE A 118 15.57 -2.88 13.91
N ALA A 119 14.70 -3.21 14.85
CA ALA A 119 14.90 -4.25 15.87
C ALA A 119 14.43 -5.63 15.44
N ALA A 120 14.02 -5.79 14.18
CA ALA A 120 13.52 -7.05 13.66
C ALA A 120 14.59 -8.15 13.77
N PHE A 121 14.51 -8.92 14.86
CA PHE A 121 15.10 -10.24 15.11
C PHE A 121 16.62 -10.30 15.35
N GLY A 122 17.01 -10.03 16.60
CA GLY A 122 18.30 -10.45 17.15
C GLY A 122 18.32 -11.92 17.54
N LYS A 123 18.51 -12.83 16.59
CA LYS A 123 19.19 -14.12 16.88
C LYS A 123 20.38 -14.27 15.96
N LYS A 124 21.57 -14.38 16.56
CA LYS A 124 22.79 -14.78 15.87
C LYS A 124 22.58 -16.22 15.39
N ASP A 125 22.34 -16.41 14.10
CA ASP A 125 22.51 -17.74 13.53
C ASP A 125 24.00 -18.10 13.47
N LYS A 126 24.33 -19.39 13.60
CA LYS A 126 25.71 -19.89 13.61
C LYS A 126 26.45 -19.57 12.30
N ASP A 127 25.71 -19.28 11.22
CA ASP A 127 26.21 -19.01 9.86
C ASP A 127 26.30 -17.54 9.43
N LYS A 128 26.51 -16.60 10.37
CA LYS A 128 26.99 -15.23 10.09
C LYS A 128 26.09 -14.36 9.17
N ARG A 129 24.89 -14.79 8.75
CA ARG A 129 23.85 -13.96 8.10
C ARG A 129 22.76 -13.60 9.12
N LEU A 130 22.35 -12.33 9.16
CA LEU A 130 21.20 -11.88 9.96
C LEU A 130 19.99 -11.86 9.04
N HIS A 131 19.03 -12.74 9.30
CA HIS A 131 17.73 -12.75 8.62
C HIS A 131 16.76 -11.86 9.41
N PHE A 132 16.33 -10.77 8.78
CA PHE A 132 15.32 -9.87 9.34
C PHE A 132 13.95 -10.35 8.83
N GLY A 133 13.27 -11.15 9.64
CA GLY A 133 11.90 -11.60 9.37
C GLY A 133 10.91 -10.44 9.22
N PRO A 134 9.67 -10.70 8.78
CA PRO A 134 8.71 -9.64 8.49
C PRO A 134 8.38 -8.84 9.76
N ALA A 135 8.41 -7.51 9.67
CA ALA A 135 7.94 -6.62 10.73
C ALA A 135 6.40 -6.58 10.83
N ILE A 136 5.75 -7.64 10.36
CA ILE A 136 4.33 -7.85 10.53
C ILE A 136 4.15 -8.52 11.91
N PRO A 137 3.14 -8.12 12.69
CA PRO A 137 2.86 -8.82 13.94
C PRO A 137 2.55 -10.29 13.69
N LYS A 138 3.14 -11.20 14.47
CA LYS A 138 3.00 -12.67 14.28
C LYS A 138 1.55 -13.15 14.15
N ARG A 139 0.62 -12.53 14.88
CA ARG A 139 -0.82 -12.85 14.81
C ARG A 139 -1.45 -12.66 13.42
N LEU A 140 -0.82 -11.87 12.56
CA LEU A 140 -1.29 -11.58 11.21
C LEU A 140 -0.58 -12.41 10.13
N HIS A 141 0.33 -13.30 10.52
CA HIS A 141 0.93 -14.21 9.57
C HIS A 141 -0.08 -15.29 9.20
N PRO A 142 -0.22 -15.62 7.90
CA PRO A 142 -0.96 -16.78 7.49
C PRO A 142 -0.44 -18.04 8.19
N VAL A 143 -1.31 -18.72 8.92
CA VAL A 143 -0.98 -19.98 9.60
C VAL A 143 -2.22 -20.85 9.67
N VAL A 144 -2.16 -22.04 9.10
CA VAL A 144 -3.23 -23.03 9.27
C VAL A 144 -2.99 -23.76 10.57
N LYS A 145 -3.90 -23.57 11.52
CA LYS A 145 -3.95 -24.33 12.76
C LYS A 145 -5.35 -24.90 12.91
N ASP A 146 -5.44 -26.20 13.18
CA ASP A 146 -6.70 -26.92 13.34
C ASP A 146 -7.64 -26.78 12.11
N ASP A 147 -7.06 -26.75 10.90
CA ASP A 147 -7.75 -26.51 9.61
C ASP A 147 -8.54 -25.19 9.53
N ARG A 148 -8.19 -24.21 10.36
CA ARG A 148 -8.83 -22.90 10.39
C ARG A 148 -8.09 -21.91 9.51
N ILE A 149 -8.86 -21.16 8.71
CA ILE A 149 -8.38 -20.08 7.85
C ILE A 149 -9.16 -18.80 8.11
N ASP A 150 -8.53 -17.66 7.84
CA ASP A 150 -9.21 -16.37 7.91
C ASP A 150 -10.15 -16.12 6.71
N LEU A 151 -10.98 -15.08 6.83
CA LEU A 151 -11.99 -14.76 5.81
C LEU A 151 -11.38 -14.40 4.45
N ALA A 152 -10.24 -13.70 4.42
CA ALA A 152 -9.58 -13.35 3.17
C ALA A 152 -8.98 -14.58 2.48
N SER A 153 -8.36 -15.52 3.21
CA SER A 153 -7.85 -16.76 2.63
C SER A 153 -8.97 -17.65 2.12
N PHE A 154 -10.12 -17.69 2.81
CA PHE A 154 -11.31 -18.41 2.34
C PHE A 154 -11.80 -17.90 0.97
N LEU A 155 -11.79 -16.58 0.75
CA LEU A 155 -12.27 -15.97 -0.48
C LEU A 155 -11.24 -15.94 -1.61
N PHE A 156 -10.06 -15.41 -1.33
CA PHE A 156 -9.05 -15.10 -2.35
C PHE A 156 -8.05 -16.23 -2.58
N GLY A 157 -8.11 -17.27 -1.74
CA GLY A 157 -7.12 -18.33 -1.67
C GLY A 157 -5.85 -17.88 -0.96
N ASN A 158 -5.01 -18.83 -0.55
CA ASN A 158 -3.73 -18.56 0.05
C ASN A 158 -2.78 -19.73 -0.14
N VAL A 159 -1.49 -19.46 -0.25
CA VAL A 159 -0.44 -20.48 -0.26
C VAL A 159 0.38 -20.26 1.00
N ILE A 160 0.39 -21.25 1.89
CA ILE A 160 1.10 -21.16 3.16
C ILE A 160 2.32 -22.06 3.07
N GLU A 161 3.49 -21.43 3.07
CA GLU A 161 4.77 -22.14 3.05
C GLU A 161 5.00 -22.86 4.39
N PRO A 162 5.45 -24.12 4.36
CA PRO A 162 5.71 -24.89 5.57
C PRO A 162 6.87 -24.31 6.40
N GLU A 163 6.75 -24.36 7.73
CA GLU A 163 7.79 -23.85 8.66
C GLU A 163 9.14 -24.60 8.57
N SER A 164 9.17 -25.78 7.94
CA SER A 164 10.39 -26.54 7.67
C SER A 164 10.28 -27.32 6.37
N LYS A 165 11.42 -27.57 5.70
CA LYS A 165 11.50 -28.41 4.49
C LYS A 165 11.09 -29.87 4.71
N GLU A 166 10.95 -30.28 5.98
CA GLU A 166 10.56 -31.64 6.39
C GLU A 166 9.03 -31.77 6.60
N ALA A 167 8.30 -30.65 6.71
CA ALA A 167 6.84 -30.63 6.70
C ALA A 167 6.35 -30.73 5.24
N CYS A 168 5.80 -31.89 4.89
CA CYS A 168 5.87 -32.43 3.53
C CYS A 168 4.77 -31.95 2.56
N GLN A 169 3.97 -30.93 2.86
CA GLN A 169 2.96 -30.40 1.92
C GLN A 169 2.75 -28.90 2.09
N ASP A 170 2.86 -28.14 0.99
CA ASP A 170 2.34 -26.78 0.92
C ASP A 170 0.83 -26.83 1.17
N LEU A 171 0.34 -26.08 2.15
CA LEU A 171 -1.09 -25.91 2.36
C LEU A 171 -1.57 -24.79 1.44
N ALA A 172 -2.07 -25.19 0.27
CA ALA A 172 -2.63 -24.29 -0.73
C ALA A 172 -4.16 -24.34 -0.72
N PHE A 173 -4.79 -23.20 -0.43
CA PHE A 173 -6.23 -23.01 -0.54
C PHE A 173 -6.55 -22.30 -1.86
N SER A 174 -7.36 -22.96 -2.69
CA SER A 174 -7.80 -22.38 -3.96
C SER A 174 -8.72 -21.18 -3.73
N SER A 175 -8.55 -20.15 -4.56
CA SER A 175 -9.45 -19.00 -4.59
C SER A 175 -10.87 -19.40 -4.98
N ARG A 176 -11.87 -18.84 -4.30
CA ARG A 176 -13.28 -18.94 -4.69
C ARG A 176 -13.70 -17.81 -5.63
N LEU A 177 -12.81 -16.83 -5.84
CA LEU A 177 -12.98 -15.71 -6.74
C LEU A 177 -12.01 -15.82 -7.93
N ILE A 178 -12.51 -15.66 -9.14
CA ILE A 178 -11.72 -15.61 -10.38
C ILE A 178 -11.96 -14.26 -11.03
N PHE A 179 -10.91 -13.47 -11.19
CA PHE A 179 -10.95 -12.19 -11.89
C PHE A 179 -10.48 -12.43 -13.31
N GLU A 180 -11.18 -11.86 -14.30
CA GLU A 180 -10.67 -11.81 -15.66
C GLU A 180 -9.68 -10.66 -15.86
N ASP A 181 -8.79 -10.81 -16.85
CA ASP A 181 -8.00 -9.68 -17.34
C ASP A 181 -8.93 -8.67 -18.00
N LEU A 182 -8.72 -7.38 -17.73
CA LEU A 182 -9.49 -6.33 -18.39
C LEU A 182 -8.81 -5.94 -19.69
N ILE A 183 -9.51 -6.16 -20.80
CA ILE A 183 -9.03 -5.82 -22.13
C ILE A 183 -9.24 -4.32 -22.37
N VAL A 184 -8.19 -3.65 -22.85
CA VAL A 184 -8.20 -2.21 -23.12
C VAL A 184 -8.00 -1.99 -24.61
N ASP A 185 -8.86 -1.16 -25.22
CA ASP A 185 -8.69 -0.79 -26.62
C ASP A 185 -7.37 0.00 -26.78
N PRO A 186 -6.47 -0.41 -27.70
CA PRO A 186 -5.26 0.35 -27.99
C PRO A 186 -5.50 1.83 -28.32
N GLN A 187 -6.66 2.18 -28.88
CA GLN A 187 -7.04 3.57 -29.19
C GLN A 187 -7.35 4.41 -27.94
N ASP A 188 -7.66 3.75 -26.82
CA ASP A 188 -7.88 4.40 -25.54
C ASP A 188 -6.58 4.69 -24.78
N LEU A 189 -5.42 4.28 -25.32
CA LEU A 189 -4.13 4.59 -24.72
C LEU A 189 -3.59 5.94 -25.20
N ASP A 190 -3.02 6.69 -24.26
CA ASP A 190 -2.33 7.95 -24.53
C ASP A 190 -0.93 7.94 -23.91
N ILE A 191 0.06 8.34 -24.70
CA ILE A 191 1.48 8.39 -24.31
C ILE A 191 2.01 9.81 -24.15
N ASN A 192 1.29 10.81 -24.65
CA ASN A 192 1.80 12.17 -24.81
C ASN A 192 1.37 13.11 -23.68
N SER A 193 0.29 12.79 -22.97
CA SER A 193 -0.27 13.70 -21.97
C SER A 193 0.41 13.67 -20.60
N LEU A 194 1.16 12.62 -20.27
CA LEU A 194 1.71 12.46 -18.93
C LEU A 194 3.17 12.04 -18.90
N ARG A 195 3.93 12.71 -18.04
CA ARG A 195 5.32 12.36 -17.71
C ARG A 195 5.45 12.19 -16.20
N LEU A 196 6.16 11.16 -15.77
CA LEU A 196 6.43 10.93 -14.36
C LEU A 196 7.86 11.35 -13.98
N PRO A 197 8.03 11.98 -12.79
CA PRO A 197 9.33 12.30 -12.24
C PRO A 197 10.03 11.06 -11.69
N ASP A 198 11.36 10.99 -11.85
CA ASP A 198 12.17 9.91 -11.30
C ASP A 198 13.65 10.29 -11.09
N VAL A 199 14.38 9.41 -10.38
CA VAL A 199 15.81 9.51 -10.09
C VAL A 199 16.61 8.44 -10.83
N PRO A 200 17.82 8.72 -11.32
CA PRO A 200 18.64 7.72 -12.02
C PRO A 200 19.05 6.54 -11.13
N GLY A 201 19.22 5.36 -11.75
CA GLY A 201 19.73 4.14 -11.12
C GLY A 201 18.62 3.21 -10.59
N GLY A 202 18.97 2.33 -9.65
CA GLY A 202 18.04 1.32 -9.11
C GLY A 202 17.04 1.84 -8.05
N ALA A 203 17.18 3.10 -7.64
CA ALA A 203 16.16 3.78 -6.84
C ALA A 203 15.07 4.32 -7.78
N PHE A 204 13.84 4.44 -7.30
CA PHE A 204 12.78 5.10 -8.07
C PHE A 204 11.92 5.99 -7.18
N MET A 205 11.53 7.16 -7.68
CA MET A 205 10.64 8.07 -6.97
C MET A 205 9.25 7.46 -6.87
N GLY A 206 8.62 7.58 -5.71
CA GLY A 206 7.32 6.93 -5.49
C GLY A 206 7.39 5.48 -5.06
N GLY A 207 8.58 4.87 -5.05
CA GLY A 207 8.73 3.47 -4.70
C GLY A 207 8.59 3.16 -3.22
N PRO A 208 8.03 1.98 -2.87
CA PRO A 208 8.11 1.46 -1.52
C PRO A 208 9.53 0.94 -1.31
N LYS A 209 10.43 1.78 -0.83
CA LYS A 209 11.70 1.29 -0.30
C LYS A 209 11.89 1.85 1.10
N PRO A 210 11.37 1.15 2.13
CA PRO A 210 11.96 1.23 3.46
C PRO A 210 13.47 1.10 3.26
N ASN A 211 14.22 2.17 3.54
CA ASN A 211 15.67 2.03 3.55
C ASN A 211 16.06 1.44 4.91
N ILE A 212 17.08 0.57 4.91
CA ILE A 212 17.64 -0.09 6.10
C ILE A 212 18.00 0.91 7.22
N SER A 213 18.10 2.19 6.89
CA SER A 213 18.50 3.27 7.78
C SER A 213 17.36 4.12 8.36
N ASN A 214 16.08 3.86 8.05
CA ASN A 214 14.98 4.66 8.57
C ASN A 214 13.77 3.84 9.02
N TRP A 215 13.56 3.81 10.34
CA TRP A 215 12.38 3.32 11.05
C TRP A 215 11.04 3.98 10.66
N TRP A 216 11.05 4.96 9.75
CA TRP A 216 9.88 5.69 9.23
C TRP A 216 8.61 4.86 8.99
N TYR A 217 8.75 3.67 8.42
CA TYR A 217 7.63 2.76 8.10
C TYR A 217 7.14 1.91 9.29
N PHE A 218 7.80 2.04 10.43
CA PHE A 218 7.67 1.19 11.60
C PHE A 218 7.22 2.02 12.79
N LYS A 219 6.56 1.36 13.74
CA LYS A 219 6.31 1.92 15.07
C LYS A 219 7.64 2.06 15.81
N PRO A 220 7.79 3.06 16.69
CA PRO A 220 9.00 3.21 17.46
C PRO A 220 9.13 2.04 18.44
N LEU A 221 10.32 1.45 18.53
CA LEU A 221 10.63 0.48 19.57
C LEU A 221 11.64 1.03 20.59
N GLY A 222 12.65 1.76 20.11
CA GLY A 222 13.68 2.25 21.00
C GLY A 222 14.73 3.09 20.28
N ILE A 223 15.74 3.48 21.05
CA ILE A 223 16.84 4.32 20.60
C ILE A 223 18.16 3.67 21.04
N ALA A 224 19.12 3.59 20.12
CA ALA A 224 20.49 3.14 20.38
C ALA A 224 21.51 4.23 20.02
N GLU A 225 22.71 4.08 20.56
CA GLU A 225 23.88 4.87 20.17
C GLU A 225 24.67 4.14 19.09
N ARG A 226 25.02 4.86 18.02
CA ARG A 226 25.90 4.38 16.97
C ARG A 226 27.15 5.24 16.89
N LYS A 227 28.31 4.60 17.09
CA LYS A 227 29.61 5.26 16.95
C LYS A 227 30.01 5.31 15.48
N THR A 228 30.23 6.51 14.96
CA THR A 228 30.89 6.74 13.66
C THR A 228 32.36 7.08 13.90
N GLU A 229 33.17 7.18 12.83
CA GLU A 229 34.58 7.57 12.93
C GLU A 229 34.80 8.95 13.57
N LYS A 230 33.78 9.84 13.52
CA LYS A 230 33.88 11.22 13.99
C LYS A 230 32.93 11.55 15.14
N HIS A 231 31.75 10.94 15.19
CA HIS A 231 30.67 11.32 16.12
C HIS A 231 29.86 10.12 16.63
N SER A 232 29.31 10.21 17.84
CA SER A 232 28.23 9.33 18.31
C SER A 232 26.89 9.88 17.85
N VAL A 233 26.18 9.12 17.02
CA VAL A 233 24.87 9.48 16.50
C VAL A 233 23.78 8.58 17.06
N THR A 234 22.57 9.09 17.04
CA THR A 234 21.35 8.39 17.46
C THR A 234 20.89 7.46 16.36
N GLU A 235 20.56 6.24 16.74
CA GLU A 235 19.93 5.24 15.89
C GLU A 235 18.54 4.94 16.44
N PHE A 236 17.52 5.28 15.67
CA PHE A 236 16.13 4.97 16.01
C PHE A 236 15.79 3.59 15.49
N ILE A 237 15.23 2.78 16.37
CA ILE A 237 14.97 1.38 16.13
C ILE A 237 13.47 1.20 15.90
N GLY A 238 13.10 0.78 14.70
CA GLY A 238 11.73 0.40 14.37
C GLY A 238 11.35 -0.98 14.92
N GLY A 239 10.13 -1.12 15.43
CA GLY A 239 9.52 -2.38 15.86
C GLY A 239 8.73 -3.03 14.73
N GLU A 240 7.40 -3.06 14.86
CA GLU A 240 6.47 -3.55 13.84
C GLU A 240 6.16 -2.49 12.79
N TYR A 241 5.71 -2.87 11.60
CA TYR A 241 5.13 -1.96 10.63
C TYR A 241 3.95 -1.18 11.23
N ARG A 242 3.77 0.06 10.77
CA ARG A 242 2.64 0.89 11.21
C ARG A 242 1.28 0.32 10.82
N GLY A 243 1.22 -0.45 9.74
CA GLY A 243 0.00 -1.06 9.23
C GLY A 243 0.06 -1.33 7.73
N ARG A 244 -1.10 -1.48 7.09
CA ARG A 244 -1.23 -1.66 5.64
C ARG A 244 -1.15 -0.31 4.93
N LYS A 245 -0.21 -0.15 4.00
CA LYS A 245 0.04 1.12 3.30
C LYS A 245 -1.00 1.34 2.19
N PHE A 246 -1.69 2.49 2.23
CA PHE A 246 -2.59 2.94 1.17
C PHE A 246 -2.24 4.36 0.73
N TYR A 247 -2.41 4.66 -0.55
CA TYR A 247 -2.14 5.99 -1.09
C TYR A 247 -3.40 6.84 -1.11
N PHE A 248 -3.25 8.11 -0.77
CA PHE A 248 -4.31 9.10 -0.92
C PHE A 248 -4.61 9.36 -2.41
N HIS A 249 -5.81 9.83 -2.69
CA HIS A 249 -6.16 10.43 -3.98
C HIS A 249 -5.60 11.85 -4.08
N GLN A 250 -5.02 12.20 -5.22
CA GLN A 250 -4.54 13.55 -5.54
C GLN A 250 -4.42 13.71 -7.07
N HIS A 251 -4.30 14.95 -7.54
CA HIS A 251 -4.18 15.28 -8.95
C HIS A 251 -2.78 15.06 -9.50
N PRO A 252 -2.59 14.19 -10.51
CA PRO A 252 -1.29 13.94 -11.13
C PRO A 252 -0.61 15.19 -11.65
N GLU A 253 -1.34 16.05 -12.35
CA GLU A 253 -0.82 17.29 -12.94
C GLU A 253 -0.27 18.26 -11.88
N LYS A 254 -0.88 18.33 -10.70
CA LYS A 254 -0.42 19.22 -9.62
C LYS A 254 0.87 18.70 -8.98
N ILE A 255 0.93 17.39 -8.70
CA ILE A 255 2.08 16.79 -8.03
C ILE A 255 3.29 16.67 -8.94
N THR A 256 3.12 16.35 -10.23
CA THR A 256 4.25 16.32 -11.18
C THR A 256 4.85 17.72 -11.36
N ALA A 257 4.01 18.75 -11.56
CA ALA A 257 4.46 20.15 -11.63
C ALA A 257 5.17 20.61 -10.35
N TRP A 258 4.79 20.09 -9.18
CA TRP A 258 5.49 20.38 -7.93
C TRP A 258 6.93 19.86 -7.95
N TYR A 259 7.17 18.65 -8.49
CA TYR A 259 8.51 18.05 -8.60
C TYR A 259 9.37 18.70 -9.68
N ASP A 260 8.76 19.16 -10.78
CA ASP A 260 9.46 19.86 -11.86
C ASP A 260 10.05 21.21 -11.42
N ASN A 261 9.55 21.80 -10.33
CA ASN A 261 10.07 23.05 -9.79
C ASN A 261 11.31 22.81 -8.90
N GLU A 262 12.47 23.30 -9.35
CA GLU A 262 13.76 23.17 -8.64
C GLU A 262 13.78 23.77 -7.22
N ASN A 263 12.90 24.74 -6.92
CA ASN A 263 12.78 25.29 -5.57
C ASN A 263 12.12 24.29 -4.58
N ASN A 264 11.36 23.35 -5.12
CA ASN A 264 10.65 22.33 -4.35
C ASN A 264 11.50 21.06 -4.17
N TRP A 265 12.14 20.60 -5.25
CA TRP A 265 12.98 19.41 -5.30
C TRP A 265 14.32 19.74 -5.95
N ASP A 266 15.43 19.36 -5.31
CA ASP A 266 16.76 19.60 -5.90
C ASP A 266 17.00 18.58 -7.01
N HIS A 267 17.26 19.10 -8.21
CA HIS A 267 17.52 18.28 -9.38
C HIS A 267 18.98 17.82 -9.44
N THR A 268 19.84 18.30 -8.55
CA THR A 268 21.26 17.98 -8.55
C THR A 268 21.70 17.24 -7.30
N THR A 269 22.71 16.38 -7.44
CA THR A 269 23.42 15.80 -6.29
C THR A 269 24.92 15.82 -6.55
N LYS A 270 25.73 15.87 -5.49
CA LYS A 270 27.19 15.72 -5.62
C LYS A 270 27.56 14.24 -5.65
N LYS A 271 28.06 13.75 -6.79
CA LYS A 271 28.62 12.39 -6.94
C LYS A 271 30.11 12.51 -7.29
N LYS A 272 30.98 11.94 -6.44
CA LYS A 272 32.46 12.00 -6.58
C LYS A 272 33.01 13.41 -6.84
N GLY A 273 32.49 14.41 -6.11
CA GLY A 273 32.93 15.81 -6.22
C GLY A 273 32.34 16.60 -7.41
N ARG A 274 31.52 15.98 -8.27
CA ARG A 274 30.84 16.64 -9.39
C ARG A 274 29.34 16.76 -9.13
N LEU A 275 28.75 17.88 -9.52
CA LEU A 275 27.30 18.03 -9.58
C LEU A 275 26.77 17.22 -10.76
N VAL A 276 25.79 16.36 -10.51
CA VAL A 276 25.11 15.56 -11.53
C VAL A 276 23.61 15.75 -11.43
N ASN A 277 22.93 15.81 -12.57
CA ASN A 277 21.47 15.87 -12.62
C ASN A 277 20.90 14.51 -12.17
N ASN A 278 20.21 14.53 -11.04
CA ASN A 278 19.58 13.41 -10.36
C ASN A 278 18.05 13.40 -10.53
N TYR A 279 17.51 14.25 -11.38
CA TYR A 279 16.09 14.31 -11.71
C TYR A 279 15.89 14.14 -13.21
N TYR A 280 14.85 13.41 -13.59
CA TYR A 280 14.38 13.38 -14.97
C TYR A 280 12.90 13.05 -14.99
N THR A 281 12.25 13.33 -16.12
CA THR A 281 10.88 12.87 -16.39
C THR A 281 10.86 11.96 -17.59
N TYR A 282 9.96 10.99 -17.59
CA TYR A 282 9.76 10.08 -18.71
C TYR A 282 8.27 9.93 -19.04
N PRO A 283 7.94 9.78 -20.34
CA PRO A 283 6.58 9.53 -20.79
C PRO A 283 6.06 8.17 -20.30
N VAL A 284 4.77 8.13 -19.97
CA VAL A 284 4.07 6.93 -19.52
C VAL A 284 2.80 6.72 -20.34
N GLU A 285 2.60 5.49 -20.81
CA GLU A 285 1.40 5.14 -21.56
C GLU A 285 0.25 4.89 -20.58
N ILE A 286 -0.81 5.66 -20.69
CA ILE A 286 -1.91 5.66 -19.74
C ILE A 286 -3.22 5.30 -20.41
N ILE A 287 -4.17 4.85 -19.59
CA ILE A 287 -5.59 4.99 -19.88
C ILE A 287 -6.03 6.35 -19.29
N PRO A 288 -6.55 7.28 -20.11
CA PRO A 288 -7.10 8.55 -19.64
C PRO A 288 -8.31 8.39 -18.71
N ARG A 289 -8.75 9.50 -18.13
CA ARG A 289 -9.96 9.55 -17.30
C ARG A 289 -11.21 9.18 -18.10
N ASP A 290 -12.23 8.73 -17.40
CA ASP A 290 -13.61 8.56 -17.90
C ASP A 290 -13.79 7.47 -19.00
N LYS A 291 -12.77 6.66 -19.25
CA LYS A 291 -12.87 5.48 -20.12
C LYS A 291 -13.55 4.33 -19.38
N GLN A 292 -14.57 3.72 -19.96
CA GLN A 292 -15.24 2.56 -19.36
C GLN A 292 -14.63 1.27 -19.88
N ILE A 293 -14.24 0.39 -18.96
CA ILE A 293 -13.63 -0.90 -19.27
C ILE A 293 -14.47 -1.98 -18.61
N ASN A 294 -14.93 -2.95 -19.41
CA ASN A 294 -15.77 -4.03 -18.94
C ASN A 294 -14.92 -5.10 -18.25
N GLY A 295 -15.45 -5.65 -17.16
CA GLY A 295 -14.83 -6.73 -16.44
C GLY A 295 -15.84 -7.71 -15.87
N LYS A 296 -15.34 -8.91 -15.56
CA LYS A 296 -16.13 -9.97 -14.94
C LYS A 296 -15.35 -10.63 -13.81
N ILE A 297 -16.07 -10.94 -12.74
CA ILE A 297 -15.56 -11.75 -11.62
C ILE A 297 -16.48 -12.96 -11.48
N PHE A 298 -15.92 -14.16 -11.51
CA PHE A 298 -16.65 -15.37 -11.16
C PHE A 298 -16.45 -15.69 -9.70
N PHE A 299 -17.52 -16.19 -9.07
CA PHE A 299 -17.46 -16.70 -7.71
C PHE A 299 -18.04 -18.11 -7.66
N ASN A 300 -17.46 -18.96 -6.83
CA ASN A 300 -17.90 -20.33 -6.68
C ASN A 300 -18.05 -20.70 -5.21
N HIS A 301 -19.23 -21.23 -4.87
CA HIS A 301 -19.51 -21.85 -3.58
C HIS A 301 -19.23 -20.90 -2.40
N ILE A 302 -19.73 -19.67 -2.47
CA ILE A 302 -19.54 -18.65 -1.42
C ILE A 302 -20.87 -18.47 -0.68
N PRO A 303 -20.88 -18.41 0.66
CA PRO A 303 -22.08 -18.02 1.41
C PRO A 303 -22.58 -16.64 0.99
N GLU A 304 -23.89 -16.49 0.78
CA GLU A 304 -24.50 -15.23 0.34
C GLU A 304 -24.11 -14.04 1.22
N LYS A 305 -24.00 -14.23 2.55
CA LYS A 305 -23.53 -13.20 3.47
C LYS A 305 -22.11 -12.73 3.17
N ILE A 306 -21.21 -13.64 2.84
CA ILE A 306 -19.82 -13.31 2.50
C ILE A 306 -19.75 -12.67 1.11
N LEU A 307 -20.57 -13.11 0.16
CA LEU A 307 -20.71 -12.44 -1.14
C LEU A 307 -21.10 -10.96 -0.95
N ASN A 308 -22.09 -10.68 -0.10
CA ASN A 308 -22.51 -9.31 0.22
C ASN A 308 -21.37 -8.46 0.83
N LEU A 309 -20.51 -9.03 1.68
CA LEU A 309 -19.30 -8.35 2.16
C LEU A 309 -18.36 -8.00 1.00
N PHE A 310 -18.12 -8.95 0.09
CA PHE A 310 -17.26 -8.74 -1.07
C PHE A 310 -17.81 -7.66 -2.02
N LEU A 311 -19.11 -7.67 -2.31
CA LEU A 311 -19.78 -6.64 -3.13
C LEU A 311 -19.64 -5.26 -2.48
N SER A 312 -19.74 -5.17 -1.15
CA SER A 312 -19.51 -3.91 -0.42
C SER A 312 -18.07 -3.40 -0.53
N VAL A 313 -17.09 -4.29 -0.70
CA VAL A 313 -15.69 -3.88 -0.93
C VAL A 313 -15.46 -3.48 -2.38
N LEU A 314 -16.10 -4.13 -3.36
CA LEU A 314 -16.05 -3.68 -4.75
C LEU A 314 -16.61 -2.27 -4.89
N GLN A 315 -17.70 -1.97 -4.19
CA GLN A 315 -18.35 -0.65 -4.15
C GLN A 315 -18.49 -0.08 -2.73
N PRO A 316 -17.41 0.42 -2.11
CA PRO A 316 -17.35 0.81 -0.70
C PRO A 316 -18.12 2.09 -0.33
N GLY A 317 -18.97 2.60 -1.23
CA GLY A 317 -19.81 3.78 -1.01
C GLY A 317 -19.44 4.99 -1.86
N GLY A 318 -20.27 6.03 -1.76
CA GLY A 318 -20.26 7.16 -2.69
C GLY A 318 -18.94 7.93 -2.78
N LYS A 319 -18.11 7.88 -1.73
CA LYS A 319 -16.86 8.66 -1.63
C LYS A 319 -15.59 7.82 -1.63
N ILE A 320 -15.64 6.53 -1.32
CA ILE A 320 -14.44 5.70 -1.21
C ILE A 320 -14.10 5.15 -2.59
N ARG A 321 -12.85 5.26 -3.02
CA ARG A 321 -12.39 4.76 -4.33
C ARG A 321 -11.15 3.90 -4.19
N HIS A 322 -10.99 2.96 -5.12
CA HIS A 322 -9.82 2.08 -5.15
C HIS A 322 -8.66 2.75 -5.87
N LYS A 323 -7.45 2.23 -5.66
CA LYS A 323 -6.25 2.66 -6.38
C LYS A 323 -5.47 1.46 -6.91
N ILE A 324 -5.11 1.49 -8.19
CA ILE A 324 -4.38 0.41 -8.86
C ILE A 324 -3.19 0.93 -9.68
N GLY A 325 -2.30 0.04 -10.10
CA GLY A 325 -1.21 0.37 -11.02
C GLY A 325 -0.04 1.14 -10.43
N TYR A 326 0.77 1.68 -11.34
CA TYR A 326 1.99 2.41 -11.04
C TYR A 326 1.75 3.92 -10.91
N GLY A 327 2.64 4.61 -10.20
CA GLY A 327 2.56 6.06 -10.02
C GLY A 327 1.49 6.51 -9.03
N GLN A 328 1.00 5.61 -8.15
CA GLN A 328 0.01 5.93 -7.13
C GLN A 328 0.42 7.11 -6.24
N ALA A 329 1.71 7.22 -5.90
CA ALA A 329 2.22 8.33 -5.14
C ALA A 329 2.12 9.68 -5.88
N PHE A 330 2.05 9.65 -7.21
CA PHE A 330 1.83 10.80 -8.08
C PHE A 330 0.36 10.96 -8.47
N GLY A 331 -0.58 10.35 -7.73
CA GLY A 331 -2.02 10.54 -7.98
C GLY A 331 -2.65 9.58 -8.99
N LEU A 332 -1.87 8.80 -9.74
CA LEU A 332 -2.39 7.90 -10.78
C LEU A 332 -3.16 6.72 -10.17
N GLY A 333 -4.07 6.15 -10.96
CA GLY A 333 -4.66 4.86 -10.67
C GLY A 333 -5.91 4.86 -9.80
N SER A 334 -6.49 6.02 -9.48
CA SER A 334 -7.80 6.12 -8.81
C SER A 334 -8.89 5.60 -9.76
N ILE A 335 -9.70 4.65 -9.28
CA ILE A 335 -10.74 4.01 -10.08
C ILE A 335 -12.08 3.98 -9.36
N ASP A 336 -13.15 3.99 -10.15
CA ASP A 336 -14.49 3.59 -9.73
C ASP A 336 -14.82 2.22 -10.32
N LEU A 337 -15.54 1.41 -9.54
CA LEU A 337 -16.06 0.11 -10.00
C LEU A 337 -17.57 0.19 -9.92
N ALA A 338 -18.23 0.09 -11.07
CA ALA A 338 -19.68 0.08 -11.16
C ALA A 338 -20.16 -1.35 -11.40
N ILE A 339 -20.78 -1.99 -10.40
CA ILE A 339 -21.44 -3.29 -10.60
C ILE A 339 -22.63 -3.09 -11.53
N GLU A 340 -22.61 -3.76 -12.67
CA GLU A 340 -23.70 -3.75 -13.65
C GLU A 340 -24.73 -4.82 -13.30
N LYS A 341 -24.24 -6.04 -13.07
CA LYS A 341 -25.10 -7.21 -12.86
C LYS A 341 -24.42 -8.24 -11.96
N VAL A 342 -25.21 -8.85 -11.08
CA VAL A 342 -24.83 -10.06 -10.35
C VAL A 342 -25.74 -11.19 -10.78
N THR A 343 -25.14 -12.25 -11.31
CA THR A 343 -25.84 -13.48 -11.70
C THR A 343 -25.54 -14.54 -10.66
N ILE A 344 -26.58 -15.10 -10.05
CA ILE A 344 -26.46 -16.18 -9.06
C ILE A 344 -27.00 -17.47 -9.67
N THR A 345 -26.28 -18.57 -9.45
CA THR A 345 -26.71 -19.94 -9.70
C THR A 345 -26.74 -20.72 -8.39
N ASP A 346 -27.85 -21.41 -8.11
CA ASP A 346 -27.96 -22.31 -6.96
C ASP A 346 -27.05 -23.53 -7.19
N SER A 347 -26.17 -23.79 -6.22
CA SER A 347 -25.26 -24.94 -6.25
C SER A 347 -25.98 -26.29 -6.13
N ARG A 348 -27.29 -26.32 -5.81
CA ARG A 348 -28.08 -27.54 -5.59
C ARG A 348 -28.92 -28.02 -6.78
N GLN A 349 -28.93 -27.34 -7.93
CA GLN A 349 -29.71 -27.77 -9.09
C GLN A 349 -28.88 -27.92 -10.38
N ILE A 350 -29.03 -29.07 -11.03
CA ILE A 350 -28.43 -29.42 -12.34
C ILE A 350 -28.97 -28.51 -13.47
N ILE A 351 -29.98 -27.69 -13.18
CA ILE A 351 -30.53 -26.69 -14.09
C ILE A 351 -30.18 -25.30 -13.51
N PRO A 352 -29.36 -24.48 -14.19
CA PRO A 352 -29.09 -23.13 -13.74
C PRO A 352 -30.39 -22.31 -13.77
N ILE A 353 -30.96 -22.03 -12.60
CA ILE A 353 -31.93 -20.95 -12.47
C ILE A 353 -31.13 -19.66 -12.42
N PHE A 354 -31.14 -18.91 -13.52
CA PHE A 354 -30.55 -17.58 -13.56
C PHE A 354 -31.50 -16.61 -12.88
N GLN A 355 -31.13 -16.11 -11.70
CA GLN A 355 -31.80 -14.97 -11.10
C GLN A 355 -30.95 -13.73 -11.36
N GLU A 356 -31.51 -12.78 -12.11
CA GLU A 356 -30.93 -11.44 -12.23
C GLU A 356 -31.24 -10.67 -10.95
N HIS A 357 -30.20 -10.25 -10.24
CA HIS A 357 -30.35 -9.32 -9.12
C HIS A 357 -29.84 -7.95 -9.53
N HIS A 358 -30.75 -6.97 -9.58
CA HIS A 358 -30.37 -5.56 -9.58
C HIS A 358 -29.78 -5.22 -8.21
N PHE A 359 -28.45 -5.20 -8.12
CA PHE A 359 -27.76 -4.82 -6.92
C PHE A 359 -27.98 -3.32 -6.66
N ALA A 360 -28.81 -2.99 -5.68
CA ALA A 360 -28.78 -1.66 -5.07
C ALA A 360 -27.61 -1.63 -4.09
N PRO A 361 -26.69 -0.66 -4.16
CA PRO A 361 -25.56 -0.59 -3.25
C PRO A 361 -26.05 -0.67 -1.79
N ILE A 362 -25.54 -1.67 -1.07
CA ILE A 362 -25.84 -1.92 0.36
C ILE A 362 -25.49 -0.69 1.22
N VAL A 363 -24.74 0.26 0.68
CA VAL A 363 -24.42 1.55 1.32
C VAL A 363 -25.69 2.32 1.74
N SER A 364 -26.83 2.11 1.08
CA SER A 364 -28.11 2.72 1.48
C SER A 364 -28.83 2.04 2.64
N LYS A 365 -28.58 0.74 2.92
CA LYS A 365 -29.13 0.00 4.08
C LYS A 365 -28.09 -0.30 5.17
N GLY A 366 -26.83 0.08 4.94
CA GLY A 366 -25.70 -0.15 5.83
C GLY A 366 -25.29 -1.63 5.89
N LEU A 367 -24.06 -1.87 6.35
CA LEU A 367 -23.57 -3.19 6.77
C LEU A 367 -24.28 -3.71 8.05
N ALA A 368 -25.55 -3.32 8.25
CA ALA A 368 -26.26 -3.34 9.53
C ALA A 368 -26.53 -4.75 10.09
N GLY A 369 -26.28 -5.81 9.32
CA GLY A 369 -26.35 -7.21 9.77
C GLY A 369 -25.02 -7.97 9.75
N GLN A 370 -23.90 -7.31 9.43
CA GLN A 370 -22.59 -7.96 9.24
C GLN A 370 -21.46 -7.29 10.04
N LYS A 371 -21.84 -6.52 11.08
CA LYS A 371 -20.92 -5.78 11.97
C LYS A 371 -19.87 -6.67 12.64
N GLU A 372 -20.17 -7.96 12.80
CA GLU A 372 -19.27 -8.93 13.43
C GLU A 372 -17.95 -9.14 12.66
N TYR A 373 -17.94 -8.94 11.33
CA TYR A 373 -16.74 -9.11 10.51
C TYR A 373 -15.90 -7.83 10.38
N ILE A 374 -16.51 -6.67 10.65
CA ILE A 374 -15.93 -5.37 10.29
C ILE A 374 -15.01 -4.85 11.38
N ASP A 375 -13.79 -4.49 11.00
CA ASP A 375 -12.91 -3.68 11.82
C ASP A 375 -13.29 -2.20 11.67
N ASN A 376 -14.07 -1.69 12.63
CA ASN A 376 -14.52 -0.30 12.64
C ASN A 376 -13.36 0.71 12.67
N GLN A 377 -12.25 0.37 13.32
CA GLN A 377 -11.08 1.25 13.34
C GLN A 377 -10.44 1.27 11.96
N ALA A 378 -10.26 0.11 11.33
CA ALA A 378 -9.76 0.04 9.97
C ALA A 378 -10.66 0.81 8.99
N LEU A 379 -11.98 0.71 9.11
CA LEU A 379 -12.92 1.42 8.24
C LEU A 379 -12.78 2.95 8.36
N LEU A 380 -12.55 3.49 9.56
CA LEU A 380 -12.26 4.92 9.76
C LEU A 380 -10.98 5.34 9.02
N TRP A 381 -9.93 4.52 9.07
CA TRP A 381 -8.69 4.78 8.34
C TRP A 381 -8.85 4.63 6.83
N ILE A 382 -9.58 3.61 6.36
CA ILE A 382 -9.94 3.44 4.95
C ILE A 382 -10.63 4.70 4.45
N THR A 383 -11.64 5.17 5.18
CA THR A 383 -12.41 6.36 4.80
C THR A 383 -11.51 7.60 4.81
N ARG A 384 -10.63 7.76 5.80
CA ARG A 384 -9.67 8.86 5.84
C ARG A 384 -8.74 8.87 4.60
N ILE A 385 -8.23 7.71 4.20
CA ILE A 385 -7.17 7.60 3.17
C ILE A 385 -7.75 7.54 1.76
N LEU A 386 -8.80 6.74 1.56
CA LEU A 386 -9.37 6.39 0.26
C LEU A 386 -10.63 7.21 -0.10
N SER A 387 -10.98 8.22 0.69
CA SER A 387 -12.02 9.19 0.29
C SER A 387 -11.57 10.04 -0.90
N PHE A 388 -12.26 9.85 -2.02
CA PHE A 388 -12.25 10.65 -3.23
C PHE A 388 -13.29 11.77 -3.09
N ASP A 389 -12.92 12.84 -2.37
CA ASP A 389 -13.77 14.01 -2.13
C ASP A 389 -13.27 15.25 -2.89
N SER A 390 -13.97 16.38 -2.73
CA SER A 390 -13.65 17.73 -3.20
C SER A 390 -12.30 18.30 -2.74
N LEU A 391 -11.47 17.56 -2.00
CA LEU A 391 -10.05 17.92 -1.77
C LEU A 391 -9.25 17.88 -3.07
N LEU A 392 -9.70 17.11 -4.06
CA LEU A 392 -9.22 17.26 -5.44
C LEU A 392 -9.50 18.70 -5.94
N ASP A 393 -10.64 19.28 -5.61
CA ASP A 393 -11.00 20.63 -6.04
C ASP A 393 -10.22 21.73 -5.28
N ASP A 394 -9.66 21.42 -4.09
CA ASP A 394 -8.79 22.34 -3.36
C ASP A 394 -7.44 22.51 -4.10
N LYS A 395 -7.16 23.74 -4.52
CA LYS A 395 -5.94 24.11 -5.26
C LYS A 395 -4.66 23.97 -4.40
N ALA A 396 -4.77 23.87 -3.09
CA ALA A 396 -3.62 23.79 -2.17
C ALA A 396 -3.19 22.35 -1.79
N TYR A 397 -3.93 21.31 -2.20
CA TYR A 397 -3.69 19.94 -1.76
C TYR A 397 -2.58 19.25 -2.57
N ILE A 398 -1.34 19.28 -2.05
CA ILE A 398 -0.18 18.58 -2.62
C ILE A 398 0.37 17.61 -1.58
N LEU A 399 0.44 16.33 -1.94
CA LEU A 399 1.08 15.30 -1.14
C LEU A 399 2.38 14.87 -1.81
N SER A 400 3.52 15.19 -1.21
CA SER A 400 4.84 14.91 -1.79
C SER A 400 5.76 14.19 -0.80
N TYR A 401 6.69 13.41 -1.34
CA TYR A 401 7.76 12.84 -0.51
C TYR A 401 8.65 13.93 0.07
N PRO A 402 9.21 13.70 1.27
CA PRO A 402 10.08 14.69 1.88
C PRO A 402 11.34 14.88 1.01
N PRO A 403 11.73 16.13 0.72
CA PRO A 403 12.88 16.41 -0.14
C PRO A 403 14.18 15.97 0.54
N TYR A 404 14.82 14.95 -0.04
CA TYR A 404 16.10 14.44 0.46
C TYR A 404 17.18 15.52 0.51
N SER A 405 17.21 16.38 -0.51
CA SER A 405 18.16 17.47 -0.70
C SER A 405 18.08 18.60 0.33
N LYS A 406 16.93 18.78 0.99
CA LYS A 406 16.79 19.75 2.08
C LYS A 406 17.30 19.19 3.42
N GLY A 407 18.05 18.09 3.38
CA GLY A 407 18.64 17.42 4.54
C GLY A 407 17.66 16.58 5.35
N PHE A 408 16.39 16.46 4.93
CA PHE A 408 15.32 15.90 5.78
C PHE A 408 15.68 14.51 6.32
N PHE A 409 16.20 13.64 5.44
CA PHE A 409 16.67 12.30 5.79
C PHE A 409 18.15 12.21 6.18
N GLN A 410 18.97 13.13 5.70
CA GLN A 410 20.43 13.07 5.84
C GLN A 410 20.93 13.59 7.19
N THR A 411 20.15 14.43 7.88
CA THR A 411 20.57 15.03 9.15
C THR A 411 20.75 13.95 10.23
N PRO A 412 21.98 13.72 10.73
CA PRO A 412 22.18 12.86 11.89
C PRO A 412 21.71 13.58 13.16
N VAL A 413 21.19 12.82 14.12
CA VAL A 413 20.84 13.36 15.43
C VAL A 413 21.94 12.96 16.43
N PRO A 414 22.68 13.89 17.06
CA PRO A 414 23.67 13.55 18.07
C PRO A 414 23.03 12.86 19.29
N ILE A 415 23.67 11.82 19.84
CA ILE A 415 23.12 11.06 20.97
C ILE A 415 22.94 11.93 22.23
N ASP A 416 23.79 12.93 22.44
CA ASP A 416 23.72 13.79 23.61
C ASP A 416 22.47 14.67 23.62
N MET A 417 21.90 14.97 22.44
CA MET A 417 20.61 15.67 22.36
C MET A 417 19.46 14.79 22.87
N VAL A 418 19.47 13.50 22.53
CA VAL A 418 18.50 12.53 23.06
C VAL A 418 18.64 12.41 24.57
N ARG A 419 19.87 12.26 25.08
CA ARG A 419 20.14 12.16 26.52
C ARG A 419 19.65 13.39 27.27
N ARG A 420 19.85 14.58 26.70
CA ARG A 420 19.35 15.84 27.26
C ARG A 420 17.81 15.84 27.33
N ILE A 421 17.14 15.47 26.25
CA ILE A 421 15.67 15.36 26.21
C ILE A 421 15.17 14.38 27.27
N GLN A 422 15.78 13.20 27.39
CA GLN A 422 15.42 12.18 28.37
C GLN A 422 15.67 12.66 29.81
N LYS A 423 16.75 13.41 30.06
CA LYS A 423 17.03 14.00 31.37
C LYS A 423 16.01 15.08 31.74
N GLU A 424 15.63 15.92 30.79
CA GLU A 424 14.61 16.96 30.97
C GLU A 424 13.18 16.39 31.05
N ASN A 425 12.96 15.17 30.55
CA ASN A 425 11.65 14.50 30.50
C ASN A 425 11.80 13.01 30.91
N PRO A 426 12.06 12.71 32.20
CA PRO A 426 12.26 11.34 32.64
C PRO A 426 11.05 10.45 32.31
N GLY A 427 11.31 9.27 31.76
CA GLY A 427 10.26 8.31 31.36
C GLY A 427 9.51 8.64 30.06
N CYS A 428 9.96 9.64 29.30
CA CYS A 428 9.33 9.96 28.02
C CYS A 428 9.41 8.81 27.01
N THR A 429 8.35 8.61 26.23
CA THR A 429 8.32 7.62 25.15
C THR A 429 9.18 8.07 23.96
N THR A 430 9.50 7.13 23.06
CA THR A 430 10.24 7.44 21.82
C THR A 430 9.50 8.44 20.93
N ASP A 431 8.15 8.44 20.94
CA ASP A 431 7.33 9.41 20.21
C ASP A 431 7.57 10.85 20.71
N VAL A 432 7.57 11.05 22.03
CA VAL A 432 7.86 12.36 22.64
C VAL A 432 9.27 12.84 22.29
N ILE A 433 10.24 11.92 22.25
CA ILE A 433 11.61 12.23 21.83
C ILE A 433 11.61 12.65 20.35
N ALA A 434 10.92 11.93 19.47
CA ALA A 434 10.81 12.26 18.06
C ALA A 434 10.15 13.63 17.84
N GLU A 435 9.09 13.96 18.58
CA GLU A 435 8.43 15.26 18.52
C GLU A 435 9.38 16.41 18.87
N LYS A 436 10.18 16.26 19.93
CA LYS A 436 11.16 17.26 20.37
C LYS A 436 12.35 17.38 19.41
N LEU A 437 12.71 16.31 18.71
CA LEU A 437 13.78 16.30 17.71
C LEU A 437 13.32 16.74 16.31
N PHE A 438 12.02 16.89 16.09
CA PHE A 438 11.45 17.30 14.81
C PHE A 438 12.09 18.57 14.20
N PRO A 439 12.42 19.63 14.96
CA PRO A 439 13.09 20.82 14.41
C PRO A 439 14.48 20.53 13.83
N ILE A 440 15.13 19.45 14.26
CA ILE A 440 16.49 19.05 13.84
C ILE A 440 16.39 18.10 12.66
N LYS A 441 15.54 17.08 12.79
CA LYS A 441 15.31 16.08 11.75
C LYS A 441 13.81 15.92 11.54
N LYS A 442 13.28 16.55 10.49
CA LYS A 442 11.85 16.50 10.18
C LYS A 442 11.38 15.08 9.89
N THR A 443 12.18 14.28 9.18
CA THR A 443 11.83 12.89 8.89
C THR A 443 12.32 11.93 9.97
N ILE A 444 12.23 12.37 11.22
CA ILE A 444 12.53 11.52 12.37
C ILE A 444 11.44 10.50 12.63
N ASP A 445 10.16 10.88 12.64
CA ASP A 445 9.00 10.00 12.79
C ASP A 445 7.91 10.34 11.76
N PHE A 446 7.31 9.30 11.16
CA PHE A 446 6.31 9.47 10.10
C PHE A 446 5.07 10.20 10.59
N ARG A 447 4.55 9.85 11.76
CA ARG A 447 3.30 10.39 12.29
C ARG A 447 3.49 11.85 12.69
N VAL A 448 4.58 12.18 13.37
CA VAL A 448 4.97 13.56 13.71
C VAL A 448 5.12 14.41 12.45
N TYR A 449 5.72 13.88 11.38
CA TYR A 449 5.84 14.60 10.11
C TYR A 449 4.50 14.83 9.44
N GLN A 450 3.63 13.82 9.42
CA GLN A 450 2.31 13.94 8.83
C GLN A 450 1.46 14.97 9.59
N GLU A 451 1.49 14.92 10.93
CA GLU A 451 0.81 15.84 11.85
C GLU A 451 1.27 17.29 11.69
N LYS A 452 2.58 17.52 11.62
CA LYS A 452 3.17 18.87 11.53
C LYS A 452 3.20 19.43 10.10
N SER A 453 2.57 18.77 9.14
CA SER A 453 2.52 19.23 7.75
C SER A 453 1.46 20.32 7.55
N LEU A 454 1.51 21.03 6.40
CA LEU A 454 0.56 22.09 6.04
C LEU A 454 -0.92 21.67 6.11
N LEU A 455 -1.18 20.38 5.97
CA LEU A 455 -2.52 19.79 5.88
C LEU A 455 -2.72 18.69 6.92
N GLY A 456 -1.83 18.58 7.91
CA GLY A 456 -1.86 17.51 8.91
C GLY A 456 -3.19 17.43 9.63
N ASP A 457 -3.67 18.55 10.16
CA ASP A 457 -4.96 18.63 10.84
C ASP A 457 -6.13 18.25 9.92
N ARG A 458 -6.09 18.60 8.64
CA ARG A 458 -7.14 18.24 7.67
C ARG A 458 -7.11 16.76 7.33
N ILE A 459 -5.92 16.17 7.17
CA ILE A 459 -5.75 14.75 6.89
C ILE A 459 -6.18 13.91 8.10
N LEU A 460 -5.87 14.37 9.32
CA LEU A 460 -6.14 13.64 10.55
C LEU A 460 -7.57 13.87 11.05
N ASN A 461 -8.10 15.08 11.02
CA ASN A 461 -9.44 15.35 11.55
C ASN A 461 -10.56 15.23 10.50
N ARG A 462 -10.30 14.62 9.33
CA ARG A 462 -11.24 14.50 8.20
C ARG A 462 -12.62 13.91 8.55
N TRP A 463 -12.74 13.24 9.71
CA TRP A 463 -13.96 12.55 10.17
C TRP A 463 -14.16 12.58 11.70
N LYS A 464 -13.72 13.66 12.38
CA LYS A 464 -14.22 13.95 13.75
C LYS A 464 -15.57 14.61 13.70
#